data_AF-A0A7J7Z4A0-F1
#
_entry.id   AF-A0A7J7Z4A0-F1
#
_cell.length_a   1.000
_cell.length_b   1.000
_cell.length_c   1.000
_cell.angle_alpha   90.00
_cell.angle_beta   90.00
_cell.angle_gamma   90.00
#
_symmetry.space_group_name_H-M   'P 1'
#
loop_
_entity.id
_entity.type
_entity.pdbx_description
1 polymer ?
#
loop_
_entity_poly.entity_id
_entity_poly.type
_entity_poly.pdbx_seq_one_letter_code
_entity_poly.pdbx_strand_id
1 'polypeptide(L)'
;MGLAGDQGASESIFDLDYASWQIRATLVAAGFAFYLGVFVVCHQLSSSLNATYHSLVAKEKVFWNLAATRAVFGVQSTAAGLWTLLVDPVLTADKVHAQQSWSWFHVATATGFFLFENAALHLSNALFRTFDPFLVLHHLFAFLGFLGLAVNLQAGHYLAMTTLLLEASTPFTCVSWMLLKEMR
;
A
#
# COMPACT_ATOMS: atom_id res chain seq x y z
N MET A 1 31.32 7.76 -39.98
CA MET A 1 29.85 7.60 -39.88
C MET A 1 29.61 6.32 -39.10
N GLY A 2 29.30 6.45 -37.81
CA GLY A 2 29.00 5.34 -36.91
C GLY A 2 27.91 5.81 -35.98
N LEU A 3 26.67 5.52 -36.35
CA LEU A 3 25.49 5.77 -35.55
C LEU A 3 25.42 4.67 -34.49
N ALA A 4 25.83 4.97 -33.26
CA ALA A 4 25.39 4.23 -32.09
C ALA A 4 24.48 5.17 -31.32
N GLY A 5 23.17 4.99 -31.54
CA GLY A 5 22.15 5.69 -30.79
C GLY A 5 22.21 5.23 -29.34
N ASP A 6 22.71 6.10 -28.46
CA ASP A 6 22.46 6.02 -27.04
C ASP A 6 21.01 6.49 -26.81
N GLN A 7 20.06 5.64 -27.21
CA GLN A 7 18.67 5.80 -26.83
C GLN A 7 18.59 5.36 -25.37
N GLY A 8 18.46 6.35 -24.48
CA GLY A 8 18.30 6.15 -23.05
C GLY A 8 17.32 5.02 -22.75
N ALA A 9 17.88 3.91 -22.28
CA ALA A 9 17.09 2.91 -21.58
C ALA A 9 16.52 3.63 -20.36
N SER A 10 15.20 3.75 -20.29
CA SER A 10 14.51 4.13 -19.05
C SER A 10 15.06 3.23 -17.95
N GLU A 11 15.81 3.77 -17.00
CA GLU A 11 16.21 3.02 -15.80
C GLU A 11 14.94 2.41 -15.19
N SER A 12 14.97 1.11 -14.92
CA SER A 12 13.85 0.45 -14.26
C SER A 12 13.66 1.08 -12.89
N ILE A 13 12.42 1.15 -12.39
CA ILE A 13 12.17 1.57 -11.00
C ILE A 13 12.86 0.66 -9.98
N PHE A 14 13.22 -0.55 -10.40
CA PHE A 14 13.99 -1.50 -9.61
C PHE A 14 15.51 -1.29 -9.70
N ASP A 15 16.01 -0.38 -10.53
CA ASP A 15 17.45 -0.10 -10.65
C ASP A 15 17.87 1.18 -9.92
N LEU A 16 16.94 1.81 -9.17
CA LEU A 16 17.20 3.04 -8.42
C LEU A 16 18.20 2.84 -7.26
N ASP A 17 18.91 3.91 -6.91
CA ASP A 17 19.76 3.94 -5.71
C ASP A 17 18.93 4.04 -4.43
N TYR A 18 18.52 2.90 -3.90
CA TYR A 18 17.76 2.80 -2.65
C TYR A 18 18.59 3.13 -1.40
N ALA A 19 19.92 3.26 -1.47
CA ALA A 19 20.70 3.77 -0.35
C ALA A 19 20.37 5.26 -0.11
N SER A 20 20.08 6.00 -1.18
CA SER A 20 19.63 7.39 -1.13
C SER A 20 18.35 7.54 -0.31
N TRP A 21 18.42 8.38 0.73
CA TRP A 21 17.26 8.77 1.53
C TRP A 21 16.20 9.46 0.67
N GLN A 22 16.65 10.29 -0.28
CA GLN A 22 15.78 11.07 -1.15
C GLN A 22 14.93 10.16 -2.05
N ILE A 23 15.52 9.10 -2.60
CA ILE A 23 14.79 8.11 -3.41
C ILE A 23 13.73 7.40 -2.56
N ARG A 24 14.13 6.87 -1.40
CA ARG A 24 13.20 6.19 -0.48
C ARG A 24 12.05 7.09 -0.04
N ALA A 25 12.35 8.33 0.38
CA ALA A 25 11.34 9.31 0.78
C ALA A 25 10.39 9.68 -0.39
N THR A 26 10.93 9.81 -1.60
CA THR A 26 10.12 10.07 -2.81
C THR A 26 9.16 8.93 -3.08
N LEU A 27 9.61 7.67 -2.96
CA LEU A 27 8.75 6.50 -3.17
C LEU A 27 7.69 6.35 -2.07
N VAL A 28 8.01 6.69 -0.82
CA VAL A 28 7.02 6.75 0.27
C VAL A 28 5.95 7.80 -0.05
N ALA A 29 6.36 9.00 -0.46
CA ALA A 29 5.44 10.08 -0.84
C ALA A 29 4.60 9.70 -2.08
N ALA A 30 5.21 9.05 -3.08
CA ALA A 30 4.53 8.55 -4.26
C ALA A 30 3.50 7.45 -3.91
N GLY A 31 3.85 6.53 -3.00
CA GLY A 31 2.93 5.53 -2.48
C GLY A 31 1.73 6.18 -1.78
N PHE A 32 1.96 7.14 -0.89
CA PHE A 32 0.89 7.91 -0.25
C PHE A 32 -0.01 8.58 -1.29
N ALA A 33 0.58 9.30 -2.25
CA ALA A 33 -0.16 10.01 -3.28
C ALA A 33 -0.96 9.07 -4.20
N PHE A 34 -0.39 7.90 -4.53
CA PHE A 34 -1.08 6.88 -5.32
C PHE A 34 -2.35 6.38 -4.61
N TYR A 35 -2.25 6.00 -3.33
CA TYR A 35 -3.40 5.49 -2.58
C TYR A 35 -4.44 6.58 -2.26
N LEU A 36 -4.01 7.82 -2.04
CA LEU A 36 -4.91 8.97 -2.02
C LEU A 36 -5.62 9.13 -3.37
N GLY A 37 -4.90 8.96 -4.48
CA GLY A 37 -5.46 8.95 -5.82
C GLY A 37 -6.52 7.87 -6.00
N VAL A 38 -6.27 6.64 -5.57
CA VAL A 38 -7.25 5.53 -5.60
C VAL A 38 -8.50 5.89 -4.80
N PHE A 39 -8.34 6.45 -3.60
CA PHE A 39 -9.46 6.92 -2.77
C PHE A 39 -10.31 7.97 -3.49
N VAL A 40 -9.67 8.97 -4.09
CA VAL A 40 -10.35 10.05 -4.83
C VAL A 40 -11.03 9.51 -6.09
N VAL A 41 -10.35 8.68 -6.88
CA VAL A 41 -10.93 8.07 -8.07
C VAL A 41 -12.14 7.20 -7.71
N CYS A 42 -12.05 6.42 -6.62
CA CYS A 42 -13.19 5.64 -6.12
C CYS A 42 -14.37 6.55 -5.76
N HIS A 43 -14.12 7.66 -5.07
CA HIS A 43 -15.16 8.65 -4.77
C HIS A 43 -15.82 9.20 -6.04
N GLN A 44 -15.03 9.62 -7.03
CA GLN A 44 -15.55 10.23 -8.26
C GLN A 44 -16.36 9.24 -9.09
N LEU A 45 -15.85 8.02 -9.27
CA LEU A 45 -16.57 6.96 -9.99
C LEU A 45 -17.85 6.57 -9.26
N SER A 46 -17.78 6.36 -7.94
CA SER A 46 -18.94 5.93 -7.15
C SER A 46 -20.01 7.04 -7.08
N SER A 47 -19.59 8.31 -6.96
CA SER A 47 -20.50 9.47 -7.00
C SER A 47 -21.08 9.77 -8.38
N SER A 48 -20.58 9.13 -9.44
CA SER A 48 -21.09 9.33 -10.80
C SER A 48 -21.96 8.16 -11.26
N LEU A 49 -21.68 6.94 -10.77
CA LEU A 49 -22.20 5.70 -11.35
C LEU A 49 -22.92 4.79 -10.36
N ASN A 50 -22.78 5.00 -9.05
CA ASN A 50 -23.25 4.04 -8.04
C ASN A 50 -24.40 4.60 -7.19
N ALA A 51 -25.62 4.10 -7.42
CA ALA A 51 -26.83 4.51 -6.72
C ALA A 51 -26.76 4.25 -5.20
N THR A 52 -26.19 3.12 -4.79
CA THR A 52 -25.97 2.79 -3.37
C THR A 52 -25.04 3.79 -2.72
N TYR A 53 -23.93 4.14 -3.38
CA TYR A 53 -23.01 5.15 -2.91
C TYR A 53 -23.71 6.48 -2.65
N HIS A 54 -24.63 6.90 -3.51
CA HIS A 54 -25.39 8.14 -3.30
C HIS A 54 -26.22 8.13 -2.02
N SER A 55 -26.84 7.00 -1.67
CA SER A 55 -27.68 6.86 -0.49
C SER A 55 -26.90 6.73 0.82
N LEU A 56 -25.61 6.38 0.75
CA LEU A 56 -24.74 6.29 1.93
C LEU A 56 -24.58 7.64 2.65
N VAL A 57 -24.56 7.59 3.98
CA VAL A 57 -24.19 8.75 4.80
C VAL A 57 -22.70 9.07 4.64
N ALA A 58 -22.29 10.31 4.95
CA ALA A 58 -20.92 10.78 4.72
C ALA A 58 -19.84 9.85 5.31
N LYS A 59 -20.06 9.32 6.52
CA LYS A 59 -19.14 8.37 7.16
C LYS A 59 -18.98 7.08 6.37
N GLU A 60 -20.09 6.54 5.86
CA GLU A 60 -20.08 5.31 5.07
C GLU A 60 -19.45 5.51 3.69
N LYS A 61 -19.62 6.69 3.09
CA LYS A 61 -18.91 7.08 1.85
C LYS A 61 -17.39 7.08 2.02
N VAL A 62 -16.89 7.59 3.15
CA VAL A 62 -15.45 7.55 3.47
C VAL A 62 -14.99 6.10 3.64
N PHE A 63 -15.74 5.27 4.37
CA PHE A 63 -15.39 3.85 4.53
C PHE A 63 -15.46 3.06 3.23
N TRP A 64 -16.41 3.38 2.33
CA TRP A 64 -16.50 2.78 1.00
C TRP A 64 -15.25 3.05 0.18
N ASN A 65 -14.80 4.31 0.14
CA ASN A 65 -13.59 4.69 -0.58
C ASN A 65 -12.34 4.06 0.06
N LEU A 66 -12.28 3.98 1.39
CA LEU A 66 -11.21 3.28 2.12
C LEU A 66 -11.21 1.78 1.84
N ALA A 67 -12.38 1.14 1.77
CA ALA A 67 -12.50 -0.29 1.46
C ALA A 67 -11.95 -0.59 0.06
N ALA A 68 -12.31 0.21 -0.95
CA ALA A 68 -11.73 0.08 -2.29
C ALA A 68 -10.20 0.28 -2.28
N THR A 69 -9.71 1.29 -1.56
CA THR A 69 -8.28 1.58 -1.47
C THR A 69 -7.50 0.45 -0.79
N ARG A 70 -8.03 -0.09 0.31
CA ARG A 70 -7.47 -1.25 1.02
C ARG A 70 -7.51 -2.51 0.18
N ALA A 71 -8.54 -2.70 -0.65
CA ALA A 71 -8.60 -3.83 -1.58
C ALA A 71 -7.48 -3.76 -2.63
N VAL A 72 -7.20 -2.59 -3.20
CA VAL A 72 -6.08 -2.41 -4.13
C VAL A 72 -4.74 -2.71 -3.45
N PHE A 73 -4.53 -2.18 -2.24
CA PHE A 73 -3.34 -2.49 -1.46
C PHE A 73 -3.22 -3.99 -1.16
N GLY A 74 -4.32 -4.65 -0.76
CA GLY A 74 -4.35 -6.08 -0.48
C GLY A 74 -3.94 -6.92 -1.69
N VAL A 75 -4.35 -6.54 -2.90
CA VAL A 75 -3.90 -7.19 -4.15
C VAL A 75 -2.40 -6.99 -4.36
N GLN A 76 -1.90 -5.76 -4.23
CA GLN A 76 -0.46 -5.45 -4.35
C GLN A 76 0.36 -6.29 -3.35
N SER A 77 -0.05 -6.28 -2.08
CA SER A 77 0.58 -6.95 -0.95
C SER A 77 0.57 -8.47 -1.11
N THR A 78 -0.53 -9.03 -1.62
CA THR A 78 -0.63 -10.47 -1.92
C THR A 78 0.33 -10.86 -3.01
N ALA A 79 0.38 -10.11 -4.12
CA ALA A 79 1.29 -10.38 -5.22
C ALA A 79 2.75 -10.31 -4.76
N ALA A 80 3.12 -9.27 -4.01
CA ALA A 80 4.46 -9.09 -3.48
C ALA A 80 4.87 -10.21 -2.52
N GLY A 81 3.98 -10.61 -1.60
CA GLY A 81 4.24 -11.69 -0.66
C GLY A 81 4.30 -13.07 -1.32
N LEU A 82 3.46 -13.35 -2.32
CA LEU A 82 3.53 -14.61 -3.08
C LEU A 82 4.80 -14.68 -3.92
N TRP A 83 5.22 -13.57 -4.55
CA TRP A 83 6.49 -13.49 -5.25
C TRP A 83 7.67 -13.80 -4.32
N THR A 84 7.67 -13.17 -3.14
CA THR A 84 8.66 -13.41 -2.09
C THR A 84 8.75 -14.89 -1.71
N LEU A 85 7.62 -15.54 -1.49
CA LEU A 85 7.58 -16.93 -1.00
C LEU A 85 7.85 -17.98 -2.07
N LEU A 86 7.36 -17.77 -3.30
CA LEU A 86 7.28 -18.81 -4.33
C LEU A 86 8.31 -18.64 -5.44
N VAL A 87 8.81 -17.43 -5.65
CA VAL A 87 9.63 -17.10 -6.82
C VAL A 87 11.02 -16.63 -6.44
N ASP A 88 11.17 -15.77 -5.42
CA ASP A 88 12.48 -15.18 -5.11
C ASP A 88 13.44 -16.22 -4.50
N PRO A 89 14.52 -16.61 -5.21
CA PRO A 89 15.47 -17.60 -4.70
C PRO A 89 16.25 -17.10 -3.48
N VAL A 90 16.38 -15.78 -3.31
CA VAL A 90 17.19 -15.14 -2.27
C VAL A 90 16.56 -15.30 -0.89
N LEU A 91 15.24 -15.50 -0.80
CA LEU A 91 14.57 -15.86 0.46
C LEU A 91 15.20 -17.11 1.10
N THR A 92 15.66 -18.07 0.31
CA THR A 92 16.27 -19.30 0.85
C THR A 92 17.74 -19.12 1.24
N ALA A 93 18.42 -18.12 0.66
CA ALA A 93 19.84 -17.87 0.86
C ALA A 93 20.15 -17.05 2.12
N ASP A 94 19.36 -16.01 2.41
CA ASP A 94 19.46 -15.23 3.65
C ASP A 94 18.10 -14.62 4.01
N LYS A 95 17.48 -15.13 5.07
CA LYS A 95 16.14 -14.71 5.50
C LYS A 95 16.15 -13.45 6.37
N VAL A 96 17.30 -13.11 6.95
CA VAL A 96 17.38 -12.14 8.05
C VAL A 96 17.86 -10.78 7.56
N HIS A 97 18.84 -10.76 6.64
CA HIS A 97 19.42 -9.51 6.16
C HIS A 97 19.22 -9.28 4.67
N ALA A 98 18.76 -10.28 3.90
CA ALA A 98 18.63 -10.08 2.47
C ALA A 98 17.58 -9.02 2.12
N GLN A 99 17.92 -8.29 1.08
CA GLN A 99 17.10 -7.30 0.42
C GLN A 99 17.32 -7.44 -1.09
N GLN A 100 16.37 -6.94 -1.86
CA GLN A 100 16.45 -6.83 -3.30
C GLN A 100 15.83 -5.49 -3.69
N SER A 101 16.19 -4.95 -4.85
CA SER A 101 15.69 -3.64 -5.25
C SER A 101 14.16 -3.62 -5.44
N TRP A 102 13.56 -4.73 -5.86
CA TRP A 102 12.11 -4.87 -5.94
C TRP A 102 11.45 -4.87 -4.56
N SER A 103 12.10 -5.46 -3.54
CA SER A 103 11.55 -5.44 -2.17
C SER A 103 11.66 -4.06 -1.53
N TRP A 104 12.67 -3.27 -1.87
CA TRP A 104 12.74 -1.84 -1.49
C TRP A 104 11.54 -1.05 -2.03
N PHE A 105 11.19 -1.23 -3.31
CA PHE A 105 10.03 -0.58 -3.91
C PHE A 105 8.74 -0.90 -3.14
N HIS A 106 8.51 -2.17 -2.82
CA HIS A 106 7.31 -2.58 -2.07
C HIS A 106 7.32 -2.08 -0.61
N VAL A 107 8.47 -2.10 0.08
CA VAL A 107 8.58 -1.55 1.43
C VAL A 107 8.26 -0.05 1.43
N ALA A 108 8.83 0.72 0.51
CA ALA A 108 8.61 2.15 0.42
C ALA A 108 7.16 2.50 0.09
N THR A 109 6.57 1.83 -0.91
CA THR A 109 5.16 2.07 -1.29
C THR A 109 4.17 1.59 -0.22
N ALA A 110 4.46 0.48 0.48
CA ALA A 110 3.66 0.02 1.63
C ALA A 110 3.74 1.00 2.81
N THR A 111 4.92 1.56 3.08
CA THR A 111 5.07 2.63 4.08
C THR A 111 4.20 3.84 3.72
N GLY A 112 4.18 4.23 2.44
CA GLY A 112 3.30 5.29 1.93
C GLY A 112 1.82 4.98 2.11
N PHE A 113 1.40 3.74 1.83
CA PHE A 113 0.03 3.28 2.08
C PHE A 113 -0.34 3.37 3.56
N PHE A 114 0.48 2.83 4.47
CA PHE A 114 0.16 2.84 5.90
C PHE A 114 0.14 4.26 6.47
N LEU A 115 0.96 5.17 5.93
CA LEU A 115 0.88 6.60 6.26
C LEU A 115 -0.46 7.21 5.82
N PHE A 116 -0.91 6.92 4.60
CA PHE A 116 -2.22 7.33 4.09
C PHE A 116 -3.35 6.79 4.97
N GLU A 117 -3.30 5.50 5.30
CA GLU A 117 -4.31 4.83 6.11
C GLU A 117 -4.42 5.49 7.50
N ASN A 118 -3.29 5.70 8.19
CA ASN A 118 -3.28 6.37 9.49
C ASN A 118 -3.85 7.79 9.38
N ALA A 119 -3.44 8.57 8.37
CA ALA A 119 -3.96 9.92 8.17
C ALA A 119 -5.49 9.92 7.95
N ALA A 120 -5.99 9.02 7.09
CA ALA A 120 -7.41 8.91 6.80
C ALA A 120 -8.20 8.42 8.03
N LEU A 121 -7.68 7.46 8.78
CA LEU A 121 -8.27 6.93 10.01
C LEU A 121 -8.39 8.02 11.09
N HIS A 122 -7.30 8.73 11.36
CA HIS A 122 -7.29 9.80 12.37
C HIS A 122 -8.18 10.98 11.99
N LEU A 123 -8.14 11.39 10.71
CA LEU A 123 -9.02 12.46 10.22
C LEU A 123 -10.49 12.05 10.30
N SER A 124 -10.83 10.83 9.89
CA SER A 124 -12.19 10.28 10.00
C SER A 124 -12.66 10.23 11.45
N ASN A 125 -11.82 9.74 12.37
CA ASN A 125 -12.11 9.70 13.80
C ASN A 125 -12.37 11.09 14.39
N ALA A 126 -11.56 12.10 14.01
CA ALA A 126 -11.76 13.47 14.44
C ALA A 126 -13.08 14.06 13.89
N LEU A 127 -13.34 13.90 12.59
CA LEU A 127 -14.52 14.45 11.91
C LEU A 127 -15.84 13.82 12.38
N PHE A 128 -15.86 12.50 12.57
CA PHE A 128 -17.05 11.76 12.98
C PHE A 128 -17.13 11.49 14.48
N ARG A 129 -16.19 12.03 15.26
CA ARG A 129 -16.08 11.86 16.72
C ARG A 129 -16.12 10.38 17.12
N THR A 130 -15.37 9.56 16.41
CA THR A 130 -15.23 8.13 16.69
C THR A 130 -13.83 7.80 17.13
N PHE A 131 -13.66 6.65 17.78
CA PHE A 131 -12.35 6.16 18.15
C PHE A 131 -12.38 4.64 18.22
N ASP A 132 -11.55 3.99 17.41
CA ASP A 132 -11.33 2.55 17.44
C ASP A 132 -9.86 2.30 17.82
N PRO A 133 -9.57 2.03 19.11
CA PRO A 133 -8.20 1.88 19.57
C PRO A 133 -7.49 0.68 18.95
N PHE A 134 -8.20 -0.41 18.66
CA PHE A 134 -7.59 -1.61 18.07
C PHE A 134 -7.15 -1.33 16.65
N LEU A 135 -8.01 -0.68 15.86
CA LEU A 135 -7.70 -0.33 14.49
C LEU A 135 -6.56 0.70 14.41
N VAL A 136 -6.59 1.71 15.29
CA VAL A 136 -5.52 2.72 15.39
C VAL A 136 -4.18 2.08 15.75
N LEU A 137 -4.14 1.24 16.78
CA LEU A 137 -2.89 0.59 17.18
C LEU A 137 -2.37 -0.36 16.10
N HIS A 138 -3.26 -1.14 15.47
CA HIS A 138 -2.89 -2.05 14.40
C HIS A 138 -2.20 -1.31 13.24
N HIS A 139 -2.83 -0.26 12.72
CA HIS A 139 -2.28 0.50 11.60
C HIS A 139 -1.06 1.34 12.00
N LEU A 140 -0.98 1.82 13.24
CA LEU A 140 0.22 2.48 13.75
C LEU A 140 1.41 1.52 13.79
N PHE A 141 1.24 0.30 14.33
CA PHE A 141 2.30 -0.70 14.35
C PHE A 141 2.71 -1.15 12.96
N ALA A 142 1.76 -1.34 12.05
CA ALA A 142 2.05 -1.64 10.66
C ALA A 142 2.88 -0.52 10.01
N PHE A 143 2.48 0.75 10.20
CA PHE A 143 3.23 1.90 9.71
C PHE A 143 4.65 1.96 10.27
N LEU A 144 4.81 1.85 11.59
CA LEU A 144 6.12 1.91 12.24
C LEU A 144 7.03 0.74 11.83
N GLY A 145 6.48 -0.45 11.63
CA GLY A 145 7.22 -1.61 11.13
C GLY A 145 7.80 -1.35 9.74
N PHE A 146 6.97 -0.92 8.79
CA PHE A 146 7.42 -0.61 7.43
C PHE A 146 8.31 0.63 7.35
N LEU A 147 8.03 1.67 8.14
CA LEU A 147 8.91 2.84 8.27
C LEU A 147 10.30 2.43 8.79
N GLY A 148 10.36 1.54 9.78
CA GLY A 148 11.61 0.99 10.31
C GLY A 148 12.47 0.35 9.22
N LEU A 149 11.86 -0.43 8.33
CA LEU A 149 12.54 -1.01 7.17
C LEU A 149 12.94 0.05 6.15
N ALA A 150 12.04 0.99 5.86
CA ALA A 150 12.30 2.07 4.92
C ALA A 150 13.47 2.97 5.36
N VAL A 151 13.73 3.14 6.65
CA VAL A 151 14.86 3.95 7.15
C VAL A 151 16.14 3.14 7.41
N ASN A 152 16.02 1.85 7.71
CA ASN A 152 17.14 0.98 8.07
C ASN A 152 17.67 0.17 6.88
N LEU A 153 18.80 0.60 6.32
CA LEU A 153 19.47 -0.06 5.20
C LEU A 153 19.95 -1.50 5.51
N GLN A 154 20.06 -1.89 6.77
CA GLN A 154 20.58 -3.20 7.18
C GLN A 154 19.48 -4.21 7.50
N ALA A 155 18.20 -3.80 7.50
CA ALA A 155 17.10 -4.68 7.91
C ALA A 155 16.61 -5.54 6.74
N GLY A 156 16.61 -6.87 6.86
CA GLY A 156 16.09 -7.73 5.80
C GLY A 156 14.60 -7.51 5.55
N HIS A 157 14.19 -7.55 4.28
CA HIS A 157 12.80 -7.26 3.89
C HIS A 157 11.89 -8.48 3.89
N TYR A 158 12.44 -9.68 3.72
CA TYR A 158 11.69 -10.88 3.40
C TYR A 158 10.63 -11.27 4.43
N LEU A 159 10.90 -11.05 5.72
CA LEU A 159 9.91 -11.29 6.77
C LEU A 159 8.68 -10.38 6.58
N ALA A 160 8.91 -9.07 6.45
CA ALA A 160 7.82 -8.11 6.28
C ALA A 160 7.07 -8.28 4.95
N MET A 161 7.80 -8.60 3.88
CA MET A 161 7.24 -8.93 2.58
C MET A 161 6.36 -10.19 2.64
N THR A 162 6.75 -11.18 3.42
CA THR A 162 5.89 -12.35 3.70
C THR A 162 4.69 -11.97 4.57
N THR A 163 4.87 -11.09 5.56
CA THR A 163 3.78 -10.57 6.42
C THR A 163 2.72 -9.81 5.61
N LEU A 164 3.05 -9.22 4.46
CA LEU A 164 2.06 -8.63 3.55
C LEU A 164 0.99 -9.64 3.08
N LEU A 165 1.24 -10.94 3.14
CA LEU A 165 0.22 -11.98 2.86
C LEU A 165 -0.92 -12.01 3.88
N LEU A 166 -0.75 -11.41 5.06
CA LEU A 166 -1.86 -11.25 6.01
C LEU A 166 -2.98 -10.37 5.40
N GLU A 167 -2.65 -9.53 4.43
CA GLU A 167 -3.61 -8.72 3.69
C GLU A 167 -4.34 -9.48 2.56
N ALA A 168 -4.06 -10.77 2.35
CA ALA A 168 -4.66 -11.53 1.26
C ALA A 168 -6.19 -11.66 1.37
N SER A 169 -6.73 -11.60 2.58
CA SER A 169 -8.18 -11.59 2.83
C SER A 169 -8.82 -10.20 2.69
N THR A 170 -8.01 -9.13 2.70
CA THR A 170 -8.47 -7.74 2.72
C THR A 170 -9.31 -7.37 1.48
N PRO A 171 -8.93 -7.73 0.24
CA PRO A 171 -9.76 -7.45 -0.94
C PRO A 171 -11.14 -8.10 -0.84
N PHE A 172 -11.20 -9.36 -0.43
CA PHE A 172 -12.46 -10.11 -0.30
C PHE A 172 -13.36 -9.51 0.78
N THR A 173 -12.79 -9.17 1.93
CA THR A 173 -13.54 -8.56 3.04
C THR A 173 -14.09 -7.19 2.66
N CYS A 174 -13.27 -6.37 1.99
CA CYS A 174 -13.68 -5.03 1.52
C CYS A 174 -14.78 -5.11 0.47
N VAL A 175 -14.61 -5.94 -0.56
CA VAL A 175 -15.61 -6.12 -1.63
C VAL A 175 -16.90 -6.71 -1.07
N SER A 176 -16.81 -7.71 -0.19
CA SER A 176 -17.99 -8.30 0.47
C SER A 176 -18.76 -7.25 1.27
N TRP A 177 -18.08 -6.40 2.03
CA TRP A 177 -18.73 -5.30 2.76
C TRP A 177 -19.41 -4.30 1.83
N MET A 178 -18.79 -3.94 0.71
CA MET A 178 -19.38 -3.04 -0.29
C MET A 178 -20.63 -3.66 -0.91
N LEU A 179 -20.59 -4.94 -1.30
CA LEU A 179 -21.75 -5.66 -1.85
C LEU A 179 -22.88 -5.82 -0.83
N LEU A 180 -22.59 -5.98 0.46
CA LEU A 180 -23.59 -6.01 1.52
C LEU A 180 -24.37 -4.68 1.65
N LYS A 181 -23.79 -3.56 1.20
CA LYS A 181 -24.49 -2.27 1.15
C LYS A 181 -25.40 -2.15 -0.07
N GLU A 182 -25.06 -2.80 -1.18
CA GLU A 182 -25.88 -2.84 -2.40
C GLU A 182 -27.18 -3.63 -2.22
N MET A 183 -27.22 -4.56 -1.26
CA MET A 183 -28.40 -5.40 -0.98
C MET A 183 -29.37 -4.79 0.04
N ARG A 184 -29.18 -3.53 0.44
CA ARG A 184 -30.07 -2.81 1.38
C ARG A 184 -30.94 -1.80 0.67
#